data_AF-A0A2C5WDZ2-F1
#
_entry.id   AF-A0A2C5WDZ2-F1
#
_cell.length_a   1.000
_cell.length_b   1.000
_cell.length_c   1.000
_cell.angle_alpha   90.00
_cell.angle_beta   90.00
_cell.angle_gamma   90.00
#
_symmetry.space_group_name_H-M   'P 1'
#
loop_
_entity.id
_entity.type
_entity.pdbx_description
1 polymer ?
#
loop_
_entity_poly.entity_id
_entity_poly.type
_entity_poly.pdbx_seq_one_letter_code
_entity_poly.pdbx_strand_id
1 'polypeptide(L)'
;MQPDFSRLQESREAIRYQAIVGSANLYIKALSDELLGLNAAIGELDLLAANTITSAISTLETDELHENLQALANIKSDDANTDVEKARQVYSQIVMQLIKLNTEQMTRLHSSLHNGVFGVQSITISNNRFRLEELAVAKTSLDREYSAESIPLAQLKDDEAVLNLAITAFEKLTFIDRIKPLLAQLKAIFGGKPKTPESAALEAGLIVANKFLDEANELIKYNDLIKARQIIQTRLAQREERVASLAKQLRENDDKTRQLNDTQKVVPHQQTYVSETGKLTDALSAFLAAVMAAPNEDVQLRGGRVLQNSEALRNYLIPLQGRWLRG
;
A
#
# COMPACT_ATOMS: atom_id res chain seq x y z
N MET A 1 15.01 -8.12 24.65
CA MET A 1 15.40 -8.61 23.30
C MET A 1 15.89 -7.43 22.49
N GLN A 2 16.92 -7.59 21.66
CA GLN A 2 17.40 -6.50 20.79
C GLN A 2 16.45 -6.23 19.61
N PRO A 3 16.40 -4.99 19.10
CA PRO A 3 15.73 -4.66 17.85
C PRO A 3 16.32 -5.43 16.67
N ASP A 4 15.45 -5.90 15.78
CA ASP A 4 15.81 -6.52 14.51
C ASP A 4 15.96 -5.43 13.44
N PHE A 5 17.21 -5.11 13.12
CA PHE A 5 17.54 -4.08 12.14
C PHE A 5 17.07 -4.41 10.72
N SER A 6 17.00 -5.70 10.35
CA SER A 6 16.51 -6.08 9.01
C SER A 6 15.02 -5.76 8.89
N ARG A 7 14.25 -6.03 9.94
CA ARG A 7 12.82 -5.70 9.99
C ARG A 7 12.56 -4.19 10.05
N LEU A 8 13.39 -3.44 10.78
CA LEU A 8 13.32 -1.97 10.80
C LEU A 8 13.59 -1.41 9.39
N GLN A 9 14.65 -1.85 8.73
CA GLN A 9 15.00 -1.42 7.39
C GLN A 9 13.87 -1.70 6.38
N GLU A 10 13.41 -2.95 6.34
CA GLU A 10 12.32 -3.37 5.44
C GLU A 10 11.06 -2.52 5.67
N SER A 11 10.72 -2.26 6.92
CA SER A 11 9.55 -1.45 7.27
C SER A 11 9.71 0.01 6.82
N ARG A 12 10.89 0.61 7.04
CA ARG A 12 11.21 1.98 6.58
C ARG A 12 11.11 2.08 5.07
N GLU A 13 11.72 1.14 4.34
CA GLU A 13 11.74 1.13 2.88
C GLU A 13 10.33 0.95 2.31
N ALA A 14 9.54 0.03 2.85
CA ALA A 14 8.17 -0.20 2.40
C ALA A 14 7.27 1.02 2.64
N ILE A 15 7.34 1.62 3.84
CA ILE A 15 6.56 2.83 4.17
C ILE A 15 7.00 3.99 3.27
N ARG A 16 8.30 4.21 3.11
CA ARG A 16 8.85 5.29 2.27
C ARG A 16 8.48 5.11 0.80
N TYR A 17 8.57 3.89 0.28
CA TYR A 17 8.17 3.57 -1.08
C TYR A 17 6.70 3.90 -1.29
N GLN A 18 5.81 3.46 -0.40
CA GLN A 18 4.39 3.76 -0.53
C GLN A 18 4.10 5.26 -0.38
N ALA A 19 4.82 5.95 0.50
CA ALA A 19 4.67 7.40 0.71
C ALA A 19 5.20 8.26 -0.44
N ILE A 20 6.20 7.82 -1.21
CA ILE A 20 6.77 8.60 -2.32
C ILE A 20 6.22 8.14 -3.68
N VAL A 21 6.28 6.84 -3.94
CA VAL A 21 5.90 6.25 -5.24
C VAL A 21 4.42 5.93 -5.24
N GLY A 22 3.94 5.24 -4.20
CA GLY A 22 2.54 4.84 -4.09
C GLY A 22 1.58 6.02 -4.00
N SER A 23 2.00 7.11 -3.37
CA SER A 23 1.17 8.29 -3.10
C SER A 23 1.07 9.29 -4.25
N ALA A 24 2.01 9.25 -5.21
CA ALA A 24 2.20 10.29 -6.23
C ALA A 24 0.98 10.48 -7.15
N ASN A 25 0.25 9.39 -7.41
CA ASN A 25 -0.91 9.38 -8.30
C ASN A 25 -2.17 8.86 -7.61
N LEU A 26 -2.24 8.92 -6.27
CA LEU A 26 -3.45 8.50 -5.55
C LEU A 26 -4.62 9.41 -5.89
N TYR A 27 -5.72 8.80 -6.30
CA TYR A 27 -6.95 9.56 -6.62
C TYR A 27 -7.61 10.19 -5.38
N ILE A 28 -7.30 9.69 -4.17
CA ILE A 28 -7.73 10.30 -2.90
C ILE A 28 -6.53 11.00 -2.26
N LYS A 29 -6.51 12.33 -2.35
CA LYS A 29 -5.42 13.16 -1.81
C LYS A 29 -5.20 12.96 -0.31
N ALA A 30 -6.27 12.83 0.48
CA ALA A 30 -6.16 12.63 1.93
C ALA A 30 -5.34 11.37 2.30
N LEU A 31 -5.39 10.31 1.49
CA LEU A 31 -4.57 9.11 1.72
C LEU A 31 -3.09 9.35 1.40
N SER A 32 -2.81 10.20 0.41
CA SER A 32 -1.45 10.64 0.11
C SER A 32 -0.88 11.41 1.31
N ASP A 33 -1.66 12.33 1.88
CA ASP A 33 -1.27 13.10 3.05
C ASP A 33 -1.07 12.21 4.29
N GLU A 34 -1.92 11.19 4.52
CA GLU A 34 -1.76 10.19 5.59
C GLU A 34 -0.44 9.40 5.45
N LEU A 35 -0.12 8.92 4.23
CA LEU A 35 1.11 8.16 3.97
C LEU A 35 2.37 9.02 4.13
N LEU A 36 2.34 10.27 3.66
CA LEU A 36 3.42 11.23 3.83
C LEU A 36 3.62 11.56 5.31
N GLY A 37 2.53 11.77 6.06
CA GLY A 37 2.55 11.99 7.50
C GLY A 37 3.16 10.83 8.27
N LEU A 38 2.78 9.58 7.92
CA LEU A 38 3.39 8.39 8.51
C LEU A 38 4.90 8.34 8.24
N ASN A 39 5.33 8.54 6.99
CA ASN A 39 6.76 8.52 6.66
C ASN A 39 7.56 9.62 7.37
N ALA A 40 7.01 10.82 7.52
CA ALA A 40 7.63 11.90 8.28
C ALA A 40 7.79 11.53 9.76
N ALA A 41 6.72 11.00 10.38
CA ALA A 41 6.75 10.59 11.78
C ALA A 41 7.74 9.45 12.06
N ILE A 42 7.90 8.50 11.12
CA ILE A 42 8.95 7.46 11.19
C ILE A 42 10.34 8.10 11.18
N GLY A 43 10.59 9.07 10.30
CA GLY A 43 11.88 9.77 10.23
C GLY A 43 12.18 10.56 11.51
N GLU A 44 11.19 11.22 12.09
CA GLU A 44 11.32 11.92 13.38
C GLU A 44 11.61 10.96 14.52
N LEU A 45 10.92 9.81 14.57
CA LEU A 45 11.14 8.78 15.58
C LEU A 45 12.52 8.13 15.44
N ASP A 46 13.02 7.92 14.22
CA ASP A 46 14.38 7.41 13.98
C ASP A 46 15.45 8.33 14.56
N LEU A 47 15.31 9.64 14.34
CA LEU A 47 16.20 10.65 14.91
C LEU A 47 16.09 10.70 16.44
N LEU A 48 14.87 10.65 16.97
CA LEU A 48 14.62 10.64 18.40
C LEU A 48 15.26 9.41 19.06
N ALA A 49 15.12 8.23 18.47
CA ALA A 49 15.70 7.00 18.98
C ALA A 49 17.24 7.03 18.93
N ALA A 50 17.84 7.51 17.83
CA ALA A 50 19.29 7.67 17.72
C ALA A 50 19.86 8.65 18.78
N ASN A 51 19.19 9.77 18.98
CA ASN A 51 19.54 10.74 20.01
C ASN A 51 19.37 10.14 21.41
N THR A 52 18.28 9.41 21.64
CA THR A 52 18.01 8.73 22.91
C THR A 52 19.09 7.70 23.24
N ILE A 53 19.51 6.88 22.28
CA ILE A 53 20.60 5.92 22.45
C ILE A 53 21.89 6.64 22.86
N THR A 54 22.26 7.70 22.13
CA THR A 54 23.49 8.45 22.40
C THR A 54 23.47 9.14 23.76
N SER A 55 22.37 9.83 24.08
CA SER A 55 22.21 10.50 25.38
C SER A 55 22.17 9.49 26.53
N ALA A 56 21.49 8.36 26.37
CA ALA A 56 21.46 7.31 27.39
C ALA A 56 22.87 6.75 27.65
N ILE A 57 23.67 6.47 26.60
CA ILE A 57 25.05 5.99 26.78
C ILE A 57 25.87 6.96 27.64
N SER A 58 25.75 8.27 27.42
CA SER A 58 26.45 9.29 28.21
C SER A 58 25.88 9.42 29.63
N THR A 59 24.56 9.41 29.81
CA THR A 59 23.93 9.42 31.14
C THR A 59 24.33 8.22 31.99
N LEU A 60 24.60 7.07 31.36
CA LEU A 60 25.02 5.83 32.01
C LEU A 60 26.54 5.76 32.25
N GLU A 61 27.29 6.84 31.98
CA GLU A 61 28.68 6.96 32.45
C GLU A 61 28.67 7.21 33.96
N THR A 62 29.19 6.25 34.71
CA THR A 62 29.07 6.20 36.17
C THR A 62 30.41 6.26 36.90
N ASP A 63 31.45 6.80 36.26
CA ASP A 63 32.81 6.88 36.85
C ASP A 63 32.79 7.67 38.16
N GLU A 64 32.16 8.85 38.17
CA GLU A 64 32.03 9.69 39.38
C GLU A 64 31.21 8.99 40.47
N LEU A 65 30.15 8.26 40.10
CA LEU A 65 29.36 7.47 41.06
C LEU A 65 30.21 6.35 41.67
N HIS A 66 31.02 5.68 40.86
CA HIS A 66 31.91 4.62 41.29
C HIS A 66 32.98 5.13 42.27
N GLU A 67 33.64 6.24 41.95
CA GLU A 67 34.64 6.87 42.80
C GLU A 67 34.07 7.27 44.17
N ASN A 68 32.89 7.89 44.20
CA ASN A 68 32.23 8.29 45.45
C ASN A 68 31.75 7.08 46.27
N LEU A 69 31.30 5.99 45.63
CA LEU A 69 30.95 4.75 46.31
C LEU A 69 32.17 4.07 46.92
N GLN A 70 33.32 4.05 46.22
CA GLN A 70 34.58 3.54 46.75
C GLN A 70 35.06 4.38 47.94
N ALA A 71 34.99 5.71 47.83
CA ALA A 71 35.32 6.61 48.93
C ALA A 71 34.45 6.34 50.17
N LEU A 72 33.15 6.14 49.97
CA LEU A 72 32.22 5.81 51.04
C LEU A 72 32.51 4.42 51.67
N ALA A 73 32.89 3.42 50.86
CA ALA A 73 33.24 2.09 51.34
C ALA A 73 34.57 2.05 52.13
N ASN A 74 35.50 2.96 51.80
CA ASN A 74 36.79 3.06 52.47
C ASN A 74 36.74 3.78 53.83
N ILE A 75 35.61 4.43 54.17
CA ILE A 75 35.39 5.03 55.48
C ILE A 75 35.13 3.91 56.51
N LYS A 76 36.15 3.56 57.29
CA LYS A 76 36.08 2.51 58.31
C LYS A 76 35.07 2.86 59.40
N SER A 77 34.31 1.85 59.84
CA SER A 77 33.28 1.95 60.87
C SER A 77 33.81 2.37 62.24
N ASP A 78 35.08 2.09 62.52
CA ASP A 78 35.69 2.19 63.85
C ASP A 78 36.30 3.57 64.16
N ASP A 79 36.41 4.46 63.16
CA ASP A 79 36.90 5.83 63.36
C ASP A 79 35.74 6.78 63.71
N ALA A 80 35.28 6.72 64.96
CA ALA A 80 34.21 7.59 65.50
C ALA A 80 34.69 9.02 65.78
N ASN A 81 35.22 9.71 64.76
CA ASN A 81 35.54 11.14 64.80
C ASN A 81 34.47 11.94 64.03
N THR A 82 34.11 13.12 64.52
CA THR A 82 33.13 14.03 63.88
C THR A 82 33.45 14.36 62.43
N ASP A 83 34.73 14.38 62.04
CA ASP A 83 35.14 14.66 60.66
C ASP A 83 34.89 13.47 59.72
N VAL A 84 34.97 12.24 60.24
CA VAL A 84 34.69 11.00 59.50
C VAL A 84 33.19 10.87 59.22
N GLU A 85 32.35 11.19 60.20
CA GLU A 85 30.89 11.18 60.03
C GLU A 85 30.43 12.27 59.04
N LYS A 86 31.04 13.47 59.09
CA LYS A 86 30.81 14.51 58.07
C LYS A 86 31.18 14.02 56.68
N ALA A 87 32.35 13.40 56.52
CA ALA A 87 32.78 12.86 55.23
C ALA A 87 31.80 11.79 54.70
N ARG A 88 31.36 10.85 55.57
CA ARG A 88 30.35 9.84 55.23
C ARG A 88 29.06 10.49 54.75
N GLN A 89 28.58 11.52 55.44
CA GLN A 89 27.38 12.26 55.06
C GLN A 89 27.53 12.94 53.70
N VAL A 90 28.66 13.61 53.45
CA VAL A 90 28.95 14.30 52.18
C VAL A 90 28.97 13.30 51.01
N TYR A 91 29.75 12.22 51.11
CA TYR A 91 29.81 11.21 50.05
C TYR A 91 28.46 10.53 49.82
N SER A 92 27.71 10.23 50.88
CA SER A 92 26.36 9.68 50.75
C SER A 92 25.42 10.64 50.02
N GLN A 93 25.50 11.95 50.31
CA GLN A 93 24.73 12.98 49.61
C GLN A 93 25.10 13.08 48.13
N ILE A 94 26.40 13.06 47.80
CA ILE A 94 26.87 13.09 46.41
C ILE A 94 26.36 11.85 45.65
N VAL A 95 26.51 10.65 46.22
CA VAL A 95 26.00 9.40 45.62
C VAL A 95 24.49 9.50 45.37
N MET A 96 23.71 9.96 46.35
CA MET A 96 22.26 10.14 46.16
C MET A 96 21.92 11.13 45.05
N GLN A 97 22.67 12.24 44.94
CA GLN A 97 22.49 13.24 43.89
C GLN A 97 22.82 12.67 42.51
N LEU A 98 23.91 11.93 42.36
CA LEU A 98 24.31 11.29 41.11
C LEU A 98 23.28 10.24 40.66
N ILE A 99 22.82 9.39 41.57
CA ILE A 99 21.75 8.41 41.29
C ILE A 99 20.47 9.13 40.86
N LYS A 100 20.09 10.21 41.56
CA LYS A 100 18.91 11.00 41.22
C LYS A 100 19.04 11.63 39.83
N LEU A 101 20.18 12.25 39.52
CA LEU A 101 20.43 12.85 38.22
C LEU A 101 20.33 11.82 37.09
N ASN A 102 21.00 10.67 37.24
CA ASN A 102 20.96 9.58 36.28
C ASN A 102 19.52 9.10 36.06
N THR A 103 18.79 8.79 37.13
CA THR A 103 17.41 8.28 37.03
C THR A 103 16.43 9.30 36.45
N GLU A 104 16.56 10.59 36.77
CA GLU A 104 15.74 11.66 36.19
C GLU A 104 16.02 11.89 34.69
N GLN A 105 17.28 11.80 34.27
CA GLN A 105 17.66 11.89 32.87
C GLN A 105 17.13 10.68 32.08
N MET A 106 17.33 9.46 32.60
CA MET A 106 16.83 8.24 31.98
C MET A 106 15.30 8.21 31.90
N THR A 107 14.61 8.75 32.91
CA THR A 107 13.14 8.89 32.89
C THR A 107 12.68 9.84 31.76
N ARG A 108 13.38 10.98 31.58
CA ARG A 108 13.07 11.92 30.49
C ARG A 108 13.28 11.29 29.11
N LEU A 109 14.39 10.59 28.94
CA LEU A 109 14.71 9.87 27.70
C LEU A 109 13.66 8.78 27.39
N HIS A 110 13.32 7.96 28.39
CA HIS A 110 12.27 6.94 28.27
C HIS A 110 10.93 7.55 27.85
N SER A 111 10.46 8.57 28.57
CA SER A 111 9.15 9.18 28.29
C SER A 111 9.09 9.84 26.91
N SER A 112 10.16 10.51 26.50
CA SER A 112 10.26 11.11 25.16
C SER A 112 10.14 10.05 24.07
N LEU A 113 10.97 8.99 24.15
CA LEU A 113 10.95 7.90 23.19
C LEU A 113 9.60 7.15 23.18
N HIS A 114 9.06 6.85 24.37
CA HIS A 114 7.76 6.19 24.51
C HIS A 114 6.64 6.98 23.82
N ASN A 115 6.60 8.30 24.04
CA ASN A 115 5.62 9.17 23.40
C ASN A 115 5.80 9.22 21.88
N GLY A 116 7.05 9.21 21.38
CA GLY A 116 7.34 9.13 19.95
C GLY A 116 6.84 7.82 19.32
N VAL A 117 7.12 6.69 19.97
CA VAL A 117 6.61 5.36 19.55
C VAL A 117 5.09 5.34 19.52
N PHE A 118 4.45 5.83 20.58
CA PHE A 118 2.99 5.94 20.65
C PHE A 118 2.42 6.87 19.56
N GLY A 119 3.10 7.99 19.29
CA GLY A 119 2.75 8.92 18.22
C GLY A 119 2.65 8.22 16.86
N VAL A 120 3.70 7.50 16.47
CA VAL A 120 3.69 6.71 15.22
C VAL A 120 2.63 5.61 15.25
N GLN A 121 2.46 4.91 16.37
CA GLN A 121 1.44 3.87 16.51
C GLN A 121 0.01 4.40 16.35
N SER A 122 -0.24 5.64 16.77
CA SER A 122 -1.56 6.27 16.71
C SER A 122 -1.95 6.79 15.32
N ILE A 123 -0.99 6.91 14.40
CA ILE A 123 -1.27 7.32 13.02
C ILE A 123 -2.13 6.23 12.37
N THR A 124 -3.31 6.63 11.92
CA THR A 124 -4.25 5.74 11.25
C THR A 124 -4.17 5.94 9.75
N ILE A 125 -4.06 4.84 9.00
CA ILE A 125 -4.22 4.84 7.54
C ILE A 125 -5.64 4.38 7.23
N SER A 126 -6.42 5.27 6.62
CA SER A 126 -7.82 5.04 6.33
C SER A 126 -8.00 3.79 5.44
N ASN A 127 -8.82 2.83 5.89
CA ASN A 127 -9.03 1.55 5.19
C ASN A 127 -9.98 1.64 3.99
N ASN A 128 -10.68 2.77 3.82
CA ASN A 128 -11.59 3.06 2.72
C ASN A 128 -12.60 1.95 2.40
N ARG A 129 -13.02 1.16 3.40
CA ARG A 129 -13.90 -0.01 3.19
C ARG A 129 -15.17 0.35 2.44
N PHE A 130 -15.78 1.47 2.77
CA PHE A 130 -16.97 1.97 2.09
C PHE A 130 -16.71 2.27 0.59
N ARG A 131 -15.59 2.92 0.26
CA ARG A 131 -15.23 3.21 -1.14
C ARG A 131 -14.88 1.95 -1.92
N LEU A 132 -14.22 0.97 -1.29
CA LEU A 132 -13.98 -0.34 -1.89
C LEU A 132 -15.29 -1.06 -2.23
N GLU A 133 -16.29 -0.96 -1.36
CA GLU A 133 -17.62 -1.55 -1.61
C GLU A 133 -18.36 -0.84 -2.74
N GLU A 134 -18.34 0.50 -2.77
CA GLU A 134 -18.90 1.27 -3.89
C GLU A 134 -18.23 0.91 -5.23
N LEU A 135 -16.90 0.78 -5.25
CA LEU A 135 -16.16 0.38 -6.45
C LEU A 135 -16.53 -1.03 -6.89
N ALA A 136 -16.70 -1.98 -5.98
CA ALA A 136 -17.12 -3.34 -6.29
C ALA A 136 -18.54 -3.41 -6.89
N VAL A 137 -19.48 -2.62 -6.36
CA VAL A 137 -20.83 -2.49 -6.92
C VAL A 137 -20.77 -1.87 -8.31
N ALA A 138 -20.02 -0.79 -8.48
CA ALA A 138 -19.86 -0.13 -9.76
C ALA A 138 -19.22 -1.06 -10.82
N LYS A 139 -18.22 -1.85 -10.43
CA LYS A 139 -17.59 -2.85 -11.31
C LYS A 139 -18.61 -3.88 -11.79
N THR A 140 -19.43 -4.42 -10.89
CA THR A 140 -20.49 -5.39 -11.25
C THR A 140 -21.48 -4.81 -12.26
N SER A 141 -21.85 -3.53 -12.12
CA SER A 141 -22.71 -2.85 -13.08
C SER A 141 -22.03 -2.66 -14.43
N LEU A 142 -20.78 -2.18 -14.42
CA LEU A 142 -19.98 -1.96 -15.64
C LEU A 142 -19.73 -3.25 -16.41
N ASP A 143 -19.42 -4.36 -15.72
CA ASP A 143 -19.22 -5.67 -16.34
C ASP A 143 -20.50 -6.17 -17.02
N ARG A 144 -21.66 -5.93 -16.40
CA ARG A 144 -22.97 -6.26 -16.99
C ARG A 144 -23.23 -5.45 -18.25
N GLU A 145 -23.02 -4.13 -18.20
CA GLU A 145 -23.18 -3.25 -19.37
C GLU A 145 -22.19 -3.61 -20.49
N TYR A 146 -20.93 -3.87 -20.13
CA TYR A 146 -19.90 -4.29 -21.08
C TYR A 146 -20.27 -5.58 -21.79
N SER A 147 -20.77 -6.57 -21.06
CA SER A 147 -21.23 -7.84 -21.63
C SER A 147 -22.45 -7.66 -22.52
N ALA A 148 -23.40 -6.81 -22.11
CA ALA A 148 -24.60 -6.50 -22.87
C ALA A 148 -24.31 -5.77 -24.20
N GLU A 149 -23.21 -5.03 -24.29
CA GLU A 149 -22.77 -4.34 -25.51
C GLU A 149 -21.82 -5.20 -26.37
N SER A 150 -20.95 -6.00 -25.74
CA SER A 150 -19.94 -6.79 -26.44
C SER A 150 -20.54 -7.95 -27.25
N ILE A 151 -21.61 -8.58 -26.76
CA ILE A 151 -22.28 -9.68 -27.47
C ILE A 151 -22.96 -9.18 -28.76
N PRO A 152 -23.79 -8.12 -28.74
CA PRO A 152 -24.34 -7.54 -29.98
C PRO A 152 -23.28 -7.00 -30.92
N LEU A 153 -22.17 -6.46 -30.40
CA LEU A 153 -21.04 -6.01 -31.22
C LEU A 153 -20.43 -7.17 -32.01
N ALA A 154 -20.18 -8.31 -31.36
CA ALA A 154 -19.67 -9.51 -32.04
C ALA A 154 -20.65 -9.98 -33.14
N GLN A 155 -21.94 -10.04 -32.82
CA GLN A 155 -22.98 -10.40 -33.81
C GLN A 155 -23.01 -9.45 -35.01
N LEU A 156 -22.85 -8.13 -34.79
CA LEU A 156 -22.81 -7.15 -35.87
C LEU A 156 -21.56 -7.31 -36.76
N LYS A 157 -20.42 -7.73 -36.20
CA LYS A 157 -19.21 -8.03 -36.97
C LYS A 157 -19.39 -9.27 -37.85
N ASP A 158 -20.05 -10.30 -37.31
CA ASP A 158 -20.40 -11.49 -38.08
C ASP A 158 -21.39 -11.16 -39.21
N ASP A 159 -22.44 -10.37 -38.91
CA ASP A 159 -23.40 -9.88 -39.90
C ASP A 159 -22.70 -9.05 -41.00
N GLU A 160 -21.76 -8.16 -40.65
CA GLU A 160 -20.99 -7.38 -41.63
C GLU A 160 -20.13 -8.27 -42.54
N ALA A 161 -19.46 -9.28 -41.98
CA ALA A 161 -18.63 -10.21 -42.74
C ALA A 161 -19.46 -11.01 -43.75
N VAL A 162 -20.61 -11.53 -43.32
CA VAL A 162 -21.58 -12.23 -44.19
C VAL A 162 -22.08 -11.31 -45.31
N LEU A 163 -22.44 -10.07 -44.98
CA LEU A 163 -22.93 -9.11 -45.95
C LEU A 163 -21.85 -8.72 -46.98
N ASN A 164 -20.60 -8.54 -46.55
CA ASN A 164 -19.48 -8.25 -47.45
C ASN A 164 -19.21 -9.40 -48.42
N LEU A 165 -19.27 -10.66 -47.96
CA LEU A 165 -19.15 -11.84 -48.85
C LEU A 165 -20.27 -11.87 -49.91
N ALA A 166 -21.50 -11.52 -49.52
CA ALA A 166 -22.62 -11.44 -50.44
C ALA A 166 -22.47 -10.33 -51.47
N ILE A 167 -22.00 -9.14 -51.06
CA ILE A 167 -21.68 -8.03 -51.96
C ILE A 167 -20.63 -8.47 -52.98
N THR A 168 -19.54 -9.09 -52.54
CA THR A 168 -18.49 -9.60 -53.45
C THR A 168 -19.02 -10.67 -54.42
N ALA A 169 -19.87 -11.58 -53.95
CA ALA A 169 -20.51 -12.58 -54.81
C ALA A 169 -21.44 -11.93 -55.84
N PHE A 170 -22.19 -10.89 -55.45
CA PHE A 170 -23.05 -10.13 -56.33
C PHE A 170 -22.25 -9.40 -57.41
N GLU A 171 -21.15 -8.73 -57.02
CA GLU A 171 -20.25 -8.02 -57.93
C GLU A 171 -19.68 -8.95 -59.01
N LYS A 172 -19.24 -10.17 -58.62
CA LYS A 172 -18.76 -11.20 -59.55
C LYS A 172 -19.80 -11.63 -60.58
N LEU A 173 -21.06 -11.75 -60.18
CA LEU A 173 -22.16 -12.09 -61.09
C LEU A 173 -22.49 -10.94 -62.04
N THR A 174 -22.49 -9.69 -61.55
CA THR A 174 -22.76 -8.50 -62.38
C THR A 174 -21.64 -8.13 -63.33
N PHE A 175 -20.40 -8.56 -63.07
CA PHE A 175 -19.30 -8.43 -64.04
C PHE A 175 -19.48 -9.39 -65.22
N ILE A 176 -20.22 -10.49 -65.04
CA ILE A 176 -20.47 -11.50 -66.06
C ILE A 176 -21.74 -11.20 -66.87
N ASP A 177 -22.76 -10.52 -66.33
CA ASP A 177 -23.96 -10.15 -67.11
C ASP A 177 -24.60 -8.82 -66.64
N ARG A 178 -24.57 -7.79 -67.51
CA ARG A 178 -25.47 -6.63 -67.43
C ARG A 178 -26.80 -7.01 -68.10
N ILE A 179 -27.89 -7.22 -67.35
CA ILE A 179 -29.32 -6.95 -67.66
C ILE A 179 -30.24 -7.56 -66.55
N LYS A 180 -31.35 -6.88 -66.21
CA LYS A 180 -32.45 -7.23 -65.25
C LYS A 180 -32.92 -8.72 -65.27
N PRO A 181 -33.76 -9.21 -64.30
CA PRO A 181 -33.86 -9.01 -62.86
C PRO A 181 -33.35 -10.27 -62.10
N LEU A 182 -32.28 -10.12 -61.32
CA LEU A 182 -31.53 -11.23 -60.72
C LEU A 182 -32.38 -12.16 -59.82
N LEU A 183 -33.43 -11.70 -59.15
CA LEU A 183 -34.15 -12.55 -58.19
C LEU A 183 -34.97 -13.69 -58.82
N ALA A 184 -35.52 -13.47 -60.02
CA ALA A 184 -36.22 -14.53 -60.76
C ALA A 184 -35.23 -15.59 -61.28
N GLN A 185 -34.02 -15.16 -61.66
CA GLN A 185 -32.95 -16.07 -62.08
C GLN A 185 -32.30 -16.79 -60.90
N LEU A 186 -32.09 -16.15 -59.74
CA LEU A 186 -31.57 -16.84 -58.55
C LEU A 186 -32.55 -17.97 -58.12
N LYS A 187 -33.86 -17.72 -58.04
CA LYS A 187 -34.85 -18.80 -57.75
C LYS A 187 -34.86 -19.91 -58.81
N ALA A 188 -34.70 -19.58 -60.10
CA ALA A 188 -34.67 -20.56 -61.19
C ALA A 188 -33.34 -21.34 -61.29
N ILE A 189 -32.21 -20.74 -60.90
CA ILE A 189 -30.87 -21.36 -60.94
C ILE A 189 -30.64 -22.25 -59.70
N PHE A 190 -31.20 -21.91 -58.54
CA PHE A 190 -30.98 -22.63 -57.28
C PHE A 190 -32.06 -23.64 -56.89
N GLY A 191 -33.15 -23.74 -57.65
CA GLY A 191 -34.22 -24.71 -57.39
C GLY A 191 -33.86 -26.18 -57.65
N GLY A 192 -32.65 -26.50 -58.13
CA GLY A 192 -32.30 -27.87 -58.53
C GLY A 192 -30.81 -28.21 -58.72
N LYS A 193 -29.86 -27.40 -58.23
CA LYS A 193 -28.41 -27.68 -58.27
C LYS A 193 -27.78 -27.61 -56.86
N PRO A 194 -26.69 -28.35 -56.58
CA PRO A 194 -25.99 -28.23 -55.30
C PRO A 194 -25.52 -26.78 -55.08
N LYS A 195 -25.70 -26.26 -53.85
CA LYS A 195 -25.34 -24.88 -53.48
C LYS A 195 -23.85 -24.64 -53.75
N THR A 196 -23.51 -23.68 -54.61
CA THR A 196 -22.14 -23.19 -54.73
C THR A 196 -21.82 -22.24 -53.57
N PRO A 197 -20.54 -22.05 -53.19
CA PRO A 197 -20.15 -21.10 -52.14
C PRO A 197 -20.71 -19.69 -52.35
N GLU A 198 -20.74 -19.21 -53.60
CA GLU A 198 -21.28 -17.89 -53.95
C GLU A 198 -22.79 -17.79 -53.72
N SER A 199 -23.53 -18.85 -54.06
CA SER A 199 -24.99 -18.90 -53.85
C SER A 199 -25.37 -18.91 -52.38
N ALA A 200 -24.60 -19.64 -51.55
CA ALA A 200 -24.81 -19.67 -50.11
C ALA A 200 -24.45 -18.33 -49.46
N ALA A 201 -23.39 -17.66 -49.91
CA ALA A 201 -23.02 -16.33 -49.44
C ALA A 201 -24.11 -15.29 -49.77
N LEU A 202 -24.67 -15.31 -50.98
CA LEU A 202 -25.76 -14.42 -51.38
C LEU A 202 -27.03 -14.66 -50.55
N GLU A 203 -27.43 -15.92 -50.34
CA GLU A 203 -28.58 -16.27 -49.51
C GLU A 203 -28.41 -15.76 -48.07
N ALA A 204 -27.24 -16.00 -47.47
CA ALA A 204 -26.93 -15.54 -46.11
C ALA A 204 -26.90 -13.99 -46.01
N GLY A 205 -26.28 -13.30 -46.96
CA GLY A 205 -26.24 -11.83 -46.95
C GLY A 205 -27.59 -11.17 -47.22
N LEU A 206 -28.47 -11.80 -47.99
CA LEU A 206 -29.86 -11.33 -48.17
C LEU A 206 -30.67 -11.45 -46.86
N ILE A 207 -30.47 -12.52 -46.09
CA ILE A 207 -31.10 -12.67 -44.77
C ILE A 207 -30.60 -11.57 -43.82
N VAL A 208 -29.29 -11.32 -43.81
CA VAL A 208 -28.71 -10.22 -43.02
C VAL A 208 -29.26 -8.87 -43.49
N ALA A 209 -29.28 -8.57 -44.79
CA ALA A 209 -29.79 -7.30 -45.29
C ALA A 209 -31.26 -7.07 -44.92
N ASN A 210 -32.12 -8.10 -45.02
CA ASN A 210 -33.53 -8.02 -44.60
C ASN A 210 -33.67 -7.66 -43.10
N LYS A 211 -32.79 -8.16 -42.23
CA LYS A 211 -32.79 -7.83 -40.80
C LYS A 211 -32.56 -6.33 -40.54
N PHE A 212 -31.87 -5.62 -41.43
CA PHE A 212 -31.46 -4.23 -41.23
C PHE A 212 -32.25 -3.20 -42.05
N LEU A 213 -33.04 -3.64 -43.04
CA LEU A 213 -33.67 -2.73 -44.00
C LEU A 213 -35.14 -2.39 -43.71
N ASP A 214 -35.81 -2.97 -42.70
CA ASP A 214 -37.25 -2.75 -42.43
C ASP A 214 -38.19 -2.94 -43.66
N GLU A 215 -37.68 -3.52 -44.75
CA GLU A 215 -38.37 -3.72 -46.02
C GLU A 215 -38.75 -5.20 -46.15
N ALA A 216 -39.84 -5.60 -45.49
CA ALA A 216 -40.21 -7.01 -45.37
C ALA A 216 -40.75 -7.68 -46.66
N ASN A 217 -40.75 -7.02 -47.83
CA ASN A 217 -41.38 -7.57 -49.02
C ASN A 217 -40.87 -7.06 -50.39
N GLU A 218 -39.78 -6.28 -50.45
CA GLU A 218 -39.23 -5.83 -51.73
C GLU A 218 -38.00 -6.65 -52.16
N LEU A 219 -37.85 -6.74 -53.48
CA LEU A 219 -36.79 -7.49 -54.14
C LEU A 219 -35.44 -6.79 -53.86
N ILE A 220 -34.72 -7.21 -52.81
CA ILE A 220 -33.43 -6.62 -52.39
C ILE A 220 -32.47 -6.55 -53.59
N LYS A 221 -32.03 -5.33 -53.90
CA LYS A 221 -31.06 -5.00 -54.96
C LYS A 221 -29.68 -4.76 -54.35
N TYR A 222 -28.69 -4.61 -55.23
CA TYR A 222 -27.33 -4.23 -54.85
C TYR A 222 -27.29 -2.98 -53.94
N ASN A 223 -28.03 -1.92 -54.30
CA ASN A 223 -28.08 -0.69 -53.50
C ASN A 223 -28.62 -0.92 -52.09
N ASP A 224 -29.49 -1.92 -51.91
CA ASP A 224 -30.08 -2.28 -50.63
C ASP A 224 -29.06 -3.04 -49.78
N LEU A 225 -28.25 -3.92 -50.37
CA LEU A 225 -27.08 -4.53 -49.69
C LEU A 225 -26.07 -3.46 -49.24
N ILE A 226 -25.81 -2.44 -50.08
CA ILE A 226 -24.92 -1.33 -49.75
C ILE A 226 -25.51 -0.47 -48.62
N LYS A 227 -26.82 -0.20 -48.64
CA LYS A 227 -27.53 0.49 -47.54
C LYS A 227 -27.45 -0.30 -46.24
N ALA A 228 -27.73 -1.61 -46.28
CA ALA A 228 -27.64 -2.48 -45.11
C ALA A 228 -26.22 -2.45 -44.52
N ARG A 229 -25.18 -2.47 -45.38
CA ARG A 229 -23.78 -2.35 -44.94
C ARG A 229 -23.51 -1.03 -44.25
N GLN A 230 -23.99 0.08 -44.80
CA GLN A 230 -23.85 1.40 -44.16
C GLN A 230 -24.54 1.45 -42.79
N ILE A 231 -25.73 0.86 -42.66
CA ILE A 231 -26.45 0.77 -41.37
C ILE A 231 -25.65 -0.06 -40.36
N ILE A 232 -25.15 -1.24 -40.76
CA ILE A 232 -24.33 -2.10 -39.90
C ILE A 232 -23.05 -1.36 -39.48
N GLN A 233 -22.35 -0.72 -40.41
CA GLN A 233 -21.12 0.05 -40.14
C GLN A 233 -21.36 1.21 -39.15
N THR A 234 -22.46 1.92 -39.29
CA THR A 234 -22.84 3.00 -38.34
C THR A 234 -23.08 2.43 -36.94
N ARG A 235 -23.82 1.32 -36.85
CA ARG A 235 -24.10 0.65 -35.56
C ARG A 235 -22.84 0.05 -34.94
N LEU A 236 -21.94 -0.50 -35.76
CA LEU A 236 -20.64 -1.00 -35.34
C LEU A 236 -19.82 0.11 -34.71
N ALA A 237 -19.62 1.23 -35.40
CA ALA A 237 -18.82 2.35 -34.89
C ALA A 237 -19.34 2.85 -33.53
N GLN A 238 -20.67 3.02 -33.39
CA GLN A 238 -21.30 3.43 -32.13
C GLN A 238 -21.06 2.44 -30.99
N ARG A 239 -21.20 1.14 -31.25
CA ARG A 239 -20.99 0.11 -30.23
C ARG A 239 -19.51 -0.09 -29.89
N GLU A 240 -18.62 0.02 -30.86
CA GLU A 240 -17.17 -0.03 -30.62
C GLU A 240 -16.73 1.11 -29.70
N GLU A 241 -17.23 2.33 -29.94
CA GLU A 241 -16.99 3.47 -29.05
C GLU A 241 -17.53 3.21 -27.64
N ARG A 242 -18.76 2.67 -27.53
CA ARG A 242 -19.37 2.34 -26.23
C ARG A 242 -18.57 1.28 -25.47
N VAL A 243 -18.19 0.18 -26.13
CA VAL A 243 -17.38 -0.90 -25.55
C VAL A 243 -16.00 -0.39 -25.12
N ALA A 244 -15.36 0.46 -25.93
CA ALA A 244 -14.08 1.08 -25.58
C ALA A 244 -14.20 1.99 -24.35
N SER A 245 -15.27 2.80 -24.26
CA SER A 245 -15.56 3.64 -23.10
C SER A 245 -15.81 2.82 -21.83
N LEU A 246 -16.61 1.75 -21.92
CA LEU A 246 -16.85 0.84 -20.79
C LEU A 246 -15.57 0.12 -20.34
N ALA A 247 -14.75 -0.35 -21.28
CA ALA A 247 -13.45 -0.96 -20.97
C ALA A 247 -12.52 0.02 -20.23
N LYS A 248 -12.51 1.30 -20.62
CA LYS A 248 -11.75 2.34 -19.93
C LYS A 248 -12.26 2.55 -18.49
N GLN A 249 -13.58 2.63 -18.30
CA GLN A 249 -14.18 2.79 -16.97
C GLN A 249 -13.90 1.60 -16.05
N LEU A 250 -13.91 0.36 -16.59
CA LEU A 250 -13.52 -0.84 -15.84
C LEU A 250 -12.07 -0.77 -15.38
N ARG A 251 -11.14 -0.39 -16.26
CA ARG A 251 -9.72 -0.21 -15.89
C ARG A 251 -9.54 0.86 -14.82
N GLU A 252 -10.21 1.99 -14.95
CA GLU A 252 -10.16 3.06 -13.94
C GLU A 252 -10.72 2.60 -12.58
N ASN A 253 -11.77 1.79 -12.58
CA ASN A 253 -12.32 1.20 -11.35
C ASN A 253 -11.32 0.22 -10.69
N ASP A 254 -10.73 -0.65 -11.50
CA ASP A 254 -9.70 -1.60 -11.05
C ASP A 254 -8.46 -0.87 -10.51
N ASP A 255 -8.02 0.19 -11.18
CA ASP A 255 -6.90 1.02 -10.74
C ASP A 255 -7.20 1.72 -9.41
N LYS A 256 -8.40 2.29 -9.24
CA LYS A 256 -8.82 2.89 -7.96
C LYS A 256 -8.87 1.85 -6.84
N THR A 257 -9.41 0.66 -7.12
CA THR A 257 -9.47 -0.46 -6.16
C THR A 257 -8.07 -0.89 -5.74
N ARG A 258 -7.16 -1.08 -6.71
CA ARG A 258 -5.76 -1.43 -6.46
C ARG A 258 -5.08 -0.35 -5.62
N GLN A 259 -5.22 0.93 -5.98
CA GLN A 259 -4.63 2.04 -5.23
C GLN A 259 -5.07 2.03 -3.75
N LEU A 260 -6.36 1.84 -3.47
CA LEU A 260 -6.87 1.77 -2.09
C LEU A 260 -6.33 0.58 -1.30
N ASN A 261 -6.17 -0.58 -1.95
CA ASN A 261 -5.60 -1.76 -1.30
C ASN A 261 -4.09 -1.60 -1.06
N ASP A 262 -3.38 -0.96 -1.98
CA ASP A 262 -1.95 -0.71 -1.86
C ASP A 262 -1.63 0.23 -0.69
N THR A 263 -2.47 1.23 -0.40
CA THR A 263 -2.26 2.07 0.79
C THR A 263 -2.37 1.30 2.10
N GLN A 264 -3.11 0.19 2.15
CA GLN A 264 -3.22 -0.62 3.37
C GLN A 264 -2.00 -1.49 3.63
N LYS A 265 -1.14 -1.71 2.62
CA LYS A 265 0.07 -2.54 2.77
C LYS A 265 1.09 -1.96 3.75
N VAL A 266 1.03 -0.67 4.09
CA VAL A 266 1.95 -0.07 5.08
C VAL A 266 1.60 -0.42 6.52
N VAL A 267 0.37 -0.82 6.81
CA VAL A 267 -0.08 -1.03 8.20
C VAL A 267 0.72 -2.13 8.92
N PRO A 268 0.98 -3.31 8.32
CA PRO A 268 1.85 -4.32 8.94
C PRO A 268 3.30 -3.85 9.14
N HIS A 269 3.83 -3.02 8.22
CA HIS A 269 5.16 -2.46 8.33
C HIS A 269 5.25 -1.41 9.45
N GLN A 270 4.23 -0.56 9.61
CA GLN A 270 4.11 0.37 10.73
C GLN A 270 4.10 -0.39 12.06
N GLN A 271 3.29 -1.45 12.18
CA GLN A 271 3.24 -2.28 13.39
C GLN A 271 4.58 -2.94 13.71
N THR A 272 5.26 -3.46 12.68
CA THR A 272 6.59 -4.07 12.82
C THR A 272 7.59 -3.02 13.30
N TYR A 273 7.64 -1.86 12.66
CA TYR A 273 8.53 -0.77 13.04
C TYR A 273 8.30 -0.29 14.49
N VAL A 274 7.04 -0.09 14.87
CA VAL A 274 6.64 0.29 16.23
C VAL A 274 7.07 -0.78 17.23
N SER A 275 6.86 -2.05 16.92
CA SER A 275 7.26 -3.16 17.79
C SER A 275 8.78 -3.24 17.97
N GLU A 276 9.55 -3.08 16.89
CA GLU A 276 11.00 -3.16 16.93
C GLU A 276 11.61 -1.95 17.66
N THR A 277 11.07 -0.75 17.44
CA THR A 277 11.48 0.46 18.19
C THR A 277 11.05 0.39 19.66
N GLY A 278 9.87 -0.19 19.94
CA GLY A 278 9.36 -0.38 21.30
C GLY A 278 10.28 -1.21 22.19
N LYS A 279 11.08 -2.13 21.63
CA LYS A 279 12.10 -2.88 22.39
C LYS A 279 13.16 -1.98 23.02
N LEU A 280 13.45 -0.81 22.42
CA LEU A 280 14.34 0.18 23.02
C LEU A 280 13.66 0.85 24.22
N THR A 281 12.39 1.23 24.11
CA THR A 281 11.59 1.76 25.22
C THR A 281 11.51 0.75 26.37
N ASP A 282 11.28 -0.53 26.08
CA ASP A 282 11.24 -1.60 27.07
C ASP A 282 12.57 -1.76 27.81
N ALA A 283 13.70 -1.64 27.10
CA ALA A 283 15.04 -1.70 27.72
C ALA A 283 15.27 -0.55 28.71
N LEU A 284 14.86 0.68 28.34
CA LEU A 284 14.95 1.83 29.24
C LEU A 284 14.04 1.69 30.46
N SER A 285 12.81 1.19 30.25
CA SER A 285 11.84 0.93 31.31
C SER A 285 12.37 -0.14 32.29
N ALA A 286 12.95 -1.23 31.77
CA ALA A 286 13.54 -2.28 32.58
C ALA A 286 14.71 -1.76 33.45
N PHE A 287 15.56 -0.90 32.90
CA PHE A 287 16.60 -0.23 33.69
C PHE A 287 16.01 0.62 34.82
N LEU A 288 15.04 1.49 34.52
CA LEU A 288 14.39 2.35 35.51
C LEU A 288 13.73 1.54 36.63
N ALA A 289 13.06 0.44 36.29
CA ALA A 289 12.48 -0.49 37.26
C ALA A 289 13.56 -1.15 38.13
N ALA A 290 14.69 -1.57 37.52
CA ALA A 290 15.78 -2.23 38.23
C ALA A 290 16.50 -1.28 39.21
N VAL A 291 16.62 0.01 38.91
CA VAL A 291 17.34 0.97 39.78
C VAL A 291 16.45 1.72 40.76
N MET A 292 15.15 1.42 40.78
CA MET A 292 14.20 2.02 41.71
C MET A 292 14.59 1.73 43.17
N ALA A 293 14.45 2.71 44.06
CA ALA A 293 14.83 2.56 45.46
C ALA A 293 13.86 1.64 46.20
N ALA A 294 14.39 0.73 47.03
CA ALA A 294 13.58 0.05 48.02
C ALA A 294 13.36 0.94 49.28
N PRO A 295 12.29 0.74 50.05
CA PRO A 295 12.08 1.47 51.30
C PRO A 295 13.27 1.25 52.27
N ASN A 296 13.80 2.35 52.82
CA ASN A 296 14.95 2.36 53.75
C ASN A 296 16.22 1.70 53.20
N GLU A 297 16.39 1.69 51.89
CA GLU A 297 17.56 1.09 51.25
C GLU A 297 18.84 1.86 51.54
N ASP A 298 19.91 1.12 51.84
CA ASP A 298 21.25 1.66 52.00
C ASP A 298 21.79 2.26 50.69
N VAL A 299 22.49 3.39 50.81
CA VAL A 299 22.97 4.17 49.66
C VAL A 299 24.06 3.42 48.87
N GLN A 300 24.89 2.60 49.52
CA GLN A 300 25.90 1.79 48.83
C GLN A 300 25.25 0.67 48.04
N LEU A 301 24.25 -0.01 48.62
CA LEU A 301 23.48 -1.04 47.91
C LEU A 301 22.77 -0.48 46.68
N ARG A 302 22.09 0.65 46.82
CA ARG A 302 21.42 1.31 45.69
C ARG A 302 22.43 1.75 44.63
N GLY A 303 23.54 2.37 45.03
CA GLY A 303 24.59 2.80 44.13
C GLY A 303 25.22 1.64 43.36
N GLY A 304 25.52 0.53 44.03
CA GLY A 304 26.03 -0.68 43.39
C GLY A 304 25.06 -1.25 42.35
N ARG A 305 23.75 -1.26 42.65
CA ARG A 305 22.72 -1.67 41.68
C ARG A 305 22.65 -0.75 40.46
N VAL A 306 22.78 0.57 40.66
CA VAL A 306 22.83 1.54 39.56
C VAL A 306 24.05 1.28 38.68
N LEU A 307 25.25 1.10 39.26
CA LEU A 307 26.47 0.78 38.50
C LEU A 307 26.29 -0.45 37.61
N GLN A 308 25.83 -1.56 38.21
CA GLN A 308 25.65 -2.83 37.49
C GLN A 308 24.65 -2.71 36.33
N ASN A 309 23.50 -2.07 36.57
CA ASN A 309 22.47 -1.94 35.55
C ASN A 309 22.85 -0.89 34.48
N SER A 310 23.64 0.13 34.84
CA SER A 310 24.16 1.11 33.89
C SER A 310 25.12 0.46 32.90
N GLU A 311 26.05 -0.36 33.38
CA GLU A 311 26.96 -1.11 32.52
C GLU A 311 26.20 -2.06 31.58
N ALA A 312 25.24 -2.81 32.12
CA ALA A 312 24.43 -3.74 31.33
C ALA A 312 23.64 -3.03 30.21
N LEU A 313 22.97 -1.92 30.53
CA LEU A 313 22.23 -1.15 29.53
C LEU A 313 23.17 -0.48 28.51
N ARG A 314 24.31 0.05 28.96
CA ARG A 314 25.30 0.67 28.06
C ARG A 314 25.85 -0.35 27.05
N ASN A 315 26.17 -1.57 27.50
CA ASN A 315 26.59 -2.67 26.62
C ASN A 315 25.50 -3.08 25.62
N TYR A 316 24.23 -2.98 26.00
CA TYR A 316 23.11 -3.17 25.08
C TYR A 316 22.98 -2.05 24.04
N LEU A 317 23.22 -0.79 24.42
CA LEU A 317 23.00 0.40 23.58
C LEU A 317 24.14 0.67 22.57
N ILE A 318 25.40 0.39 22.94
CA ILE A 318 26.58 0.67 22.09
C ILE A 318 26.45 0.05 20.68
N PRO A 319 26.09 -1.24 20.53
CA PRO A 319 25.90 -1.83 19.20
C PRO A 319 24.76 -1.19 18.41
N LEU A 320 23.74 -0.65 19.09
CA LEU A 320 22.60 0.00 18.44
C LEU A 320 23.00 1.36 17.87
N GLN A 321 23.82 2.13 18.59
CA GLN A 321 24.25 3.48 18.18
C GLN A 321 24.88 3.48 16.78
N GLY A 322 25.74 2.51 16.48
CA GLY A 322 26.42 2.41 15.19
C GLY A 322 25.55 1.89 14.03
N ARG A 323 24.39 1.30 14.33
CA ARG A 323 23.54 0.59 13.35
C ARG A 323 22.19 1.24 13.11
N TRP A 324 21.69 2.03 14.06
CA TRP A 324 20.31 2.51 14.09
C TRP A 324 19.84 3.24 12.83
N LEU A 325 20.69 4.12 12.29
CA LEU A 325 20.40 4.91 11.08
C LEU A 325 21.05 4.32 9.81
N ARG A 326 21.74 3.18 9.91
CA ARG A 326 22.51 2.59 8.81
C ARG A 326 21.89 1.32 8.23
N GLY A 327 21.22 0.52 9.06
CA GLY A 327 20.09 -0.31 8.61
C GLY A 327 18.84 0.52 8.78
#